data_AF-A0A6M0SEI1-F1
#
_entry.id   AF-A0A6M0SEI1-F1
#
_cell.length_a   1.000
_cell.length_b   1.000
_cell.length_c   1.000
_cell.angle_alpha   90.00
_cell.angle_beta   90.00
_cell.angle_gamma   90.00
#
_symmetry.space_group_name_H-M   'P 1'
#
loop_
_entity.id
_entity.type
_entity.pdbx_description
1 polymer ?
#
loop_
_entity_poly.entity_id
_entity_poly.type
_entity_poly.pdbx_seq_one_letter_code
_entity_poly.pdbx_strand_id
1 'polypeptide(L)'
;MKYAFFDGDKVGNSIRNLLLSNKIGEAEMLSNNIKSAISKIEKEIDACEDIKIILAGGDDVLLAYEADYIEKEILPSIPAIFKEETGLSMSFGLGNTIYESMETLDLSKRYAMMPINQLDTSEENVLVRQPKSTISLLIFADSAYPDPYINVISHWFARKPIQEVVLLKIDSDVGKRRYAEVYLEELKKRIELQLSLMSKSNYLRKKTGSRDEWESIAITLEKPAQMIYRDIAKAIPSIDFKFKIVSYEDLGNFLRKHIENNRNVSIKSVFDITTVKKEFIVDIYTILCVENERDINTFQLVLPPTYSEQDMIHALHCEKTYRYVPVASSSYTADKMVASRKESGNIQDYKLRNASLQIKFDKLQQSNKLMELSLAEGFARFWMTVAFFVAVLPCCVLLALLALKGWNDFEKYTFIVPVIVYFFTGFFLQAFFGRKLSINPLSIYENLKSWKLRRISKEINEK
;
A
#
# COMPACT_ATOMS: atom_id res chain seq x y z
N MET A 1 19.57 -10.40 -22.11
CA MET A 1 19.62 -9.37 -21.06
C MET A 1 18.88 -9.77 -19.79
N LYS A 2 19.59 -9.80 -18.66
CA LYS A 2 19.14 -10.02 -17.28
C LYS A 2 19.40 -8.77 -16.44
N TYR A 3 18.83 -8.71 -15.24
CA TYR A 3 18.94 -7.58 -14.32
C TYR A 3 19.33 -8.06 -12.92
N ALA A 4 20.16 -7.27 -12.24
CA ALA A 4 20.49 -7.46 -10.83
C ALA A 4 20.28 -6.13 -10.10
N PHE A 5 19.52 -6.17 -9.01
CA PHE A 5 19.26 -4.99 -8.18
C PHE A 5 19.77 -5.22 -6.76
N PHE A 6 20.66 -4.33 -6.32
CA PHE A 6 21.35 -4.37 -5.04
C PHE A 6 20.89 -3.21 -4.16
N ASP A 7 20.73 -3.45 -2.86
CA ASP A 7 20.38 -2.45 -1.87
C ASP A 7 21.05 -2.75 -0.52
N GLY A 8 21.61 -1.70 0.10
CA GLY A 8 22.27 -1.77 1.39
C GLY A 8 21.32 -2.07 2.56
N ASP A 9 21.60 -3.13 3.30
CA ASP A 9 20.74 -3.54 4.41
C ASP A 9 20.86 -2.57 5.59
N LYS A 10 19.70 -2.07 6.04
CA LYS A 10 19.57 -1.23 7.25
C LYS A 10 20.39 0.06 7.22
N VAL A 11 20.88 0.52 6.07
CA VAL A 11 21.67 1.77 5.94
C VAL A 11 20.97 2.95 6.61
N GLY A 12 19.70 3.18 6.28
CA GLY A 12 18.92 4.27 6.89
C GLY A 12 18.72 4.13 8.41
N ASN A 13 18.65 2.91 8.93
CA ASN A 13 18.55 2.67 10.38
C ASN A 13 19.89 2.93 11.07
N SER A 14 21.00 2.49 10.47
CA SER A 14 22.36 2.71 10.99
C SER A 14 22.68 4.20 11.09
N ILE A 15 22.45 4.97 10.02
CA ILE A 15 22.64 6.44 10.04
C ILE A 15 21.73 7.09 11.10
N ARG A 16 20.44 6.72 11.14
CA ARG A 16 19.51 7.26 12.13
C ARG A 16 19.97 7.00 13.56
N ASN A 17 20.45 5.79 13.87
CA ASN A 17 20.90 5.42 15.20
C ASN A 17 22.11 6.24 15.65
N LEU A 18 23.06 6.50 14.74
CA LEU A 18 24.22 7.36 15.01
C LEU A 18 23.76 8.80 15.30
N LEU A 19 22.85 9.35 14.49
CA LEU A 19 22.30 10.69 14.70
C LEU A 19 21.52 10.81 16.01
N LEU A 20 20.68 9.82 16.34
CA LEU A 20 19.94 9.79 17.60
C LEU A 20 20.86 9.68 18.83
N SER A 21 22.03 9.07 18.66
CA SER A 21 23.06 8.97 19.70
C SER A 21 24.01 10.17 19.73
N ASN A 22 23.70 11.24 18.99
CA ASN A 22 24.52 12.45 18.85
C ASN A 22 25.95 12.18 18.34
N LYS A 23 26.15 11.08 17.59
CA LYS A 23 27.43 10.67 16.98
C LYS A 23 27.51 11.17 15.53
N ILE A 24 27.46 12.50 15.35
CA ILE A 24 27.37 13.14 14.03
C ILE A 24 28.57 12.79 13.15
N GLY A 25 29.79 12.82 13.69
CA GLY A 25 31.00 12.48 12.93
C GLY A 25 31.03 11.03 12.45
N GLU A 26 30.53 10.07 13.23
CA GLU A 26 30.40 8.68 12.80
C GLU A 26 29.35 8.53 11.69
N ALA A 27 28.26 9.29 11.74
CA ALA A 27 27.23 9.29 10.71
C ALA A 27 27.76 9.86 9.37
N GLU A 28 28.54 10.94 9.44
CA GLU A 28 29.21 11.52 8.27
C GLU A 28 30.23 10.56 7.67
N MET A 29 31.04 9.92 8.51
CA MET A 29 31.99 8.88 8.09
C MET A 29 31.28 7.71 7.42
N LEU A 30 30.20 7.19 7.98
CA LEU A 30 29.40 6.11 7.36
C LEU A 30 28.83 6.55 6.00
N SER A 31 28.30 7.77 5.90
CA SER A 31 27.79 8.30 4.63
C SER A 31 28.89 8.41 3.56
N ASN A 32 30.09 8.84 3.95
CA ASN A 32 31.25 8.90 3.05
C ASN A 32 31.74 7.51 2.65
N ASN A 33 31.72 6.54 3.57
CA ASN A 33 32.08 5.15 3.28
C ASN A 33 31.09 4.52 2.29
N ILE A 34 29.79 4.78 2.42
CA ILE A 34 28.79 4.31 1.44
C ILE A 34 29.09 4.89 0.06
N LYS A 35 29.38 6.20 -0.02
CA LYS A 35 29.75 6.84 -1.29
C LYS A 35 31.04 6.25 -1.89
N SER A 36 32.03 5.94 -1.05
CA SER A 36 33.27 5.24 -1.45
C SER A 36 32.96 3.85 -2.01
N ALA A 37 32.12 3.09 -1.30
CA ALA A 37 31.70 1.75 -1.69
C ALA A 37 31.04 1.73 -3.07
N ILE A 38 30.04 2.59 -3.30
CA ILE A 38 29.37 2.70 -4.60
C ILE A 38 30.37 3.08 -5.70
N SER A 39 31.26 4.05 -5.46
CA SER A 39 32.25 4.44 -6.47
C SER A 39 33.26 3.31 -6.78
N LYS A 40 33.59 2.46 -5.81
CA LYS A 40 34.41 1.26 -6.06
C LYS A 40 33.65 0.21 -6.87
N ILE A 41 32.39 -0.02 -6.54
CA ILE A 41 31.49 -0.94 -7.28
C ILE A 41 31.35 -0.46 -8.73
N GLU A 42 31.13 0.83 -8.97
CA GLU A 42 31.08 1.41 -10.32
C GLU A 42 32.36 1.12 -11.11
N LYS A 43 33.55 1.35 -10.52
CA LYS A 43 34.83 1.10 -11.18
C LYS A 43 35.08 -0.37 -11.51
N GLU A 44 34.68 -1.28 -10.62
CA GLU A 44 34.82 -2.73 -10.88
C GLU A 44 33.89 -3.17 -12.02
N ILE A 45 32.68 -2.63 -12.07
CA ILE A 45 31.70 -2.95 -13.10
C ILE A 45 32.07 -2.31 -14.44
N ASP A 46 32.56 -1.07 -14.46
CA ASP A 46 33.00 -0.38 -15.67
C ASP A 46 34.20 -1.07 -16.34
N ALA A 47 34.93 -1.92 -15.62
CA ALA A 47 35.98 -2.76 -16.19
C ALA A 47 35.42 -3.96 -17.00
N CYS A 48 34.11 -4.21 -16.94
CA CYS A 48 33.43 -5.32 -17.62
C CYS A 48 32.58 -4.79 -18.80
N GLU A 49 32.92 -5.15 -20.04
CA GLU A 49 32.19 -4.69 -21.23
C GLU A 49 30.74 -5.21 -21.33
N ASP A 50 30.44 -6.33 -20.67
CA ASP A 50 29.15 -7.03 -20.74
C ASP A 50 28.13 -6.61 -19.65
N ILE A 51 28.46 -5.57 -18.86
CA ILE A 51 27.60 -5.05 -17.80
C ILE A 51 27.31 -3.57 -18.05
N LYS A 52 26.03 -3.21 -17.97
CA LYS A 52 25.56 -1.83 -18.03
C LYS A 52 24.99 -1.41 -16.68
N ILE A 53 25.58 -0.41 -16.06
CA ILE A 53 25.01 0.27 -14.90
C ILE A 53 23.81 1.11 -15.37
N ILE A 54 22.63 0.85 -14.82
CA ILE A 54 21.41 1.62 -15.07
C ILE A 54 21.24 2.70 -14.00
N LEU A 55 21.52 2.34 -12.75
CA LEU A 55 21.42 3.21 -11.57
C LEU A 55 22.55 2.85 -10.60
N ALA A 56 23.22 3.87 -10.07
CA ALA A 56 24.09 3.75 -8.91
C ALA A 56 23.96 5.03 -8.10
N GLY A 57 23.50 4.93 -6.87
CA GLY A 57 23.27 6.11 -6.03
C GLY A 57 22.74 5.80 -4.65
N GLY A 58 23.24 6.52 -3.65
CA GLY A 58 22.92 6.21 -2.26
C GLY A 58 23.50 4.85 -1.89
N ASP A 59 22.63 3.90 -1.55
CA ASP A 59 22.92 2.49 -1.26
C ASP A 59 22.35 1.52 -2.31
N ASP A 60 21.84 2.05 -3.43
CA ASP A 60 21.19 1.29 -4.50
C ASP A 60 22.10 1.15 -5.74
N VAL A 61 22.16 -0.06 -6.32
CA VAL A 61 22.84 -0.34 -7.60
C VAL A 61 21.97 -1.24 -8.48
N LEU A 62 21.63 -0.81 -9.70
CA LEU A 62 20.88 -1.58 -10.69
C LEU A 62 21.73 -1.82 -11.94
N LEU A 63 21.88 -3.08 -12.30
CA LEU A 63 22.68 -3.54 -13.42
C LEU A 63 21.84 -4.27 -14.46
N ALA A 64 22.23 -4.16 -15.73
CA ALA A 64 21.81 -5.05 -16.80
C ALA A 64 23.03 -5.78 -17.37
N TYR A 65 22.90 -7.08 -17.63
CA TYR A 65 23.99 -7.91 -18.14
C TYR A 65 23.48 -9.03 -19.05
N GLU A 66 24.35 -9.64 -19.84
CA GLU A 66 23.97 -10.71 -20.78
C GLU A 66 24.59 -12.07 -20.49
N ALA A 67 25.78 -12.11 -19.89
CA ALA A 67 26.56 -13.33 -19.77
C ALA A 67 26.39 -14.04 -18.41
N ASP A 68 26.29 -15.37 -18.42
CA ASP A 68 26.07 -16.19 -17.22
C ASP A 68 27.30 -16.25 -16.27
N TYR A 69 28.51 -15.95 -16.76
CA TYR A 69 29.71 -15.92 -15.90
C TYR A 69 29.64 -14.77 -14.87
N ILE A 70 28.95 -13.68 -15.22
CA ILE A 70 28.78 -12.49 -14.38
C ILE A 70 28.07 -12.86 -13.09
N GLU A 71 27.07 -13.76 -13.14
CA GLU A 71 26.33 -14.21 -11.95
C GLU A 71 27.22 -14.91 -10.92
N LYS A 72 28.30 -15.56 -11.36
CA LYS A 72 29.17 -16.36 -10.48
C LYS A 72 30.37 -15.60 -9.96
N GLU A 73 30.91 -14.66 -10.75
CA GLU A 73 32.18 -14.01 -10.44
C GLU A 73 31.99 -12.57 -9.96
N ILE A 74 31.16 -11.78 -10.64
CA ILE A 74 31.04 -10.33 -10.40
C ILE A 74 29.91 -10.02 -9.41
N LEU A 75 28.73 -10.63 -9.56
CA LEU A 75 27.60 -10.29 -8.66
C LEU A 75 27.91 -10.57 -7.18
N PRO A 76 28.65 -11.63 -6.80
CA PRO A 76 29.04 -11.85 -5.41
C PRO A 76 30.10 -10.88 -4.87
N SER A 77 30.92 -10.23 -5.71
CA SER A 77 31.94 -9.27 -5.25
C SER A 77 31.32 -7.95 -4.78
N ILE A 78 30.19 -7.56 -5.36
CA ILE A 78 29.50 -6.29 -5.05
C ILE A 78 29.11 -6.19 -3.55
N PRO A 79 28.39 -7.17 -2.95
CA PRO A 79 28.11 -7.15 -1.52
C PRO A 79 29.37 -7.22 -0.65
N ALA A 80 30.44 -7.87 -1.13
CA ALA A 80 31.70 -7.98 -0.39
C ALA A 80 32.38 -6.61 -0.28
N ILE A 81 32.48 -5.86 -1.38
CA ILE A 81 33.02 -4.49 -1.40
C ILE A 81 32.19 -3.56 -0.52
N PHE A 82 30.86 -3.64 -0.63
CA PHE A 82 29.98 -2.82 0.19
C PHE A 82 30.21 -3.07 1.69
N LYS A 83 30.34 -4.35 2.07
CA LYS A 83 30.59 -4.75 3.45
C LYS A 83 31.98 -4.37 3.95
N GLU A 84 33.01 -4.48 3.10
CA GLU A 84 34.37 -4.07 3.43
C GLU A 84 34.45 -2.57 3.74
N GLU A 85 33.81 -1.74 2.91
CA GLU A 85 33.87 -0.29 3.05
C GLU A 85 32.97 0.25 4.18
N THR A 86 31.77 -0.32 4.34
CA THR A 86 30.73 0.25 5.22
C THR A 86 30.54 -0.52 6.52
N GLY A 87 30.98 -1.77 6.60
CA GLY A 87 30.64 -2.71 7.66
C GLY A 87 29.18 -3.19 7.62
N LEU A 88 28.38 -2.78 6.64
CA LEU A 88 26.97 -3.17 6.48
C LEU A 88 26.83 -4.24 5.40
N SER A 89 25.79 -5.07 5.49
CA SER A 89 25.48 -6.04 4.43
C SER A 89 24.71 -5.37 3.30
N MET A 90 24.67 -6.04 2.14
CA MET A 90 23.91 -5.63 0.97
C MET A 90 23.19 -6.87 0.44
N SER A 91 21.90 -6.73 0.19
CA SER A 91 21.07 -7.78 -0.41
C SER A 91 20.91 -7.51 -1.90
N PHE A 92 20.71 -8.55 -2.69
CA PHE A 92 20.48 -8.40 -4.14
C PHE A 92 19.44 -9.39 -4.68
N GLY A 93 18.74 -8.97 -5.72
CA GLY A 93 17.77 -9.78 -6.45
C GLY A 93 18.12 -9.87 -7.93
N LEU A 94 17.90 -11.04 -8.52
CA LEU A 94 18.13 -11.31 -9.94
C LEU A 94 16.81 -11.48 -10.68
N GLY A 95 16.73 -11.07 -11.94
CA GLY A 95 15.54 -11.26 -12.76
C GLY A 95 15.78 -11.06 -14.26
N ASN A 96 14.87 -11.58 -15.09
CA ASN A 96 14.85 -11.33 -16.53
C ASN A 96 14.24 -9.96 -16.87
N THR A 97 13.63 -9.31 -15.88
CA THR A 97 13.11 -7.95 -15.94
C THR A 97 13.52 -7.18 -14.68
N ILE A 98 13.51 -5.84 -14.76
CA ILE A 98 13.76 -4.99 -13.58
C ILE A 98 12.77 -5.33 -12.46
N TYR A 99 11.49 -5.51 -12.78
CA TYR A 99 10.46 -5.86 -11.80
C TYR A 99 10.74 -7.18 -11.07
N GLU A 100 11.14 -8.22 -11.81
CA GLU A 100 11.50 -9.53 -11.23
C GLU A 100 12.73 -9.43 -10.31
N SER A 101 13.72 -8.61 -10.68
CA SER A 101 14.90 -8.35 -9.83
C SER A 101 14.53 -7.63 -8.53
N MET A 102 13.58 -6.68 -8.58
CA MET A 102 13.05 -6.00 -7.40
C MET A 102 12.26 -6.94 -6.49
N GLU A 103 11.39 -7.78 -7.05
CA GLU A 103 10.61 -8.75 -6.27
C GLU A 103 11.52 -9.77 -5.57
N THR A 104 12.56 -10.23 -6.26
CA THR A 104 13.55 -11.17 -5.71
C THR A 104 14.38 -10.53 -4.60
N LEU A 105 14.77 -9.25 -4.76
CA LEU A 105 15.44 -8.47 -3.73
C LEU A 105 14.56 -8.36 -2.48
N ASP A 106 13.28 -8.02 -2.65
CA ASP A 106 12.31 -7.92 -1.56
C ASP A 106 12.16 -9.24 -0.80
N LEU A 107 12.16 -10.37 -1.51
CA LEU A 107 12.15 -11.69 -0.89
C LEU A 107 13.44 -11.92 -0.08
N SER A 108 14.62 -11.68 -0.67
CA SER A 108 15.91 -11.90 -0.02
C SER A 108 16.03 -11.16 1.32
N LYS A 109 15.63 -9.89 1.35
CA LYS A 109 15.63 -9.07 2.58
C LYS A 109 14.69 -9.60 3.66
N ARG A 110 13.53 -10.14 3.28
CA ARG A 110 12.57 -10.73 4.23
C ARG A 110 13.13 -12.01 4.86
N TYR A 111 13.86 -12.82 4.10
CA TYR A 111 14.48 -14.05 4.61
C TYR A 111 15.67 -13.76 5.55
N ALA A 112 16.48 -12.74 5.26
CA ALA A 112 17.58 -12.32 6.15
C ALA A 112 17.10 -11.80 7.53
N MET A 113 15.81 -11.52 7.70
CA MET A 113 15.20 -11.11 8.98
C MET A 113 14.71 -12.29 9.84
N MET A 114 14.86 -13.55 9.39
CA MET A 114 14.53 -14.72 10.21
C MET A 114 15.68 -15.09 11.16
N PRO A 115 15.41 -15.47 12.43
CA PRO A 115 16.46 -15.84 13.39
C PRO A 115 17.22 -17.09 12.96
N ILE A 116 18.56 -17.03 13.03
CA ILE A 116 19.53 -18.04 12.57
C ILE A 116 19.43 -19.39 13.31
N ASN A 117 18.67 -19.50 14.41
CA ASN A 117 18.58 -20.72 15.23
C ASN A 117 17.85 -21.93 14.58
N GLN A 118 17.64 -21.93 13.26
CA GLN A 118 17.08 -23.06 12.51
C GLN A 118 17.86 -23.44 11.25
N LEU A 119 19.04 -22.86 11.02
CA LEU A 119 19.93 -23.30 9.94
C LEU A 119 21.01 -24.20 10.51
N ASP A 120 20.79 -25.51 10.38
CA ASP A 120 21.84 -26.51 10.56
C ASP A 120 23.03 -26.16 9.66
N THR A 121 24.16 -25.96 10.31
CA THR A 121 25.45 -25.65 9.69
C THR A 121 26.09 -26.93 9.15
N SER A 122 25.92 -27.18 7.85
CA SER A 122 26.91 -27.87 7.03
C SER A 122 26.56 -27.71 5.56
N GLU A 123 27.56 -27.35 4.77
CA GLU A 123 27.61 -27.26 3.30
C GLU A 123 27.33 -25.88 2.70
N GLU A 124 28.40 -25.07 2.72
CA GLU A 124 28.70 -24.09 1.67
C GLU A 124 28.78 -24.78 0.30
N ASN A 125 28.33 -24.06 -0.74
CA ASN A 125 28.26 -24.44 -2.15
C ASN A 125 27.16 -25.44 -2.51
N VAL A 126 25.95 -24.93 -2.79
CA VAL A 126 25.31 -25.01 -4.12
C VAL A 126 24.20 -23.94 -4.14
N LEU A 127 24.19 -23.08 -5.16
CA LEU A 127 23.02 -22.30 -5.60
C LEU A 127 21.91 -23.29 -6.03
N VAL A 128 21.30 -23.97 -5.06
CA VAL A 128 20.13 -24.80 -5.29
C VAL A 128 18.96 -23.84 -5.34
N ARG A 129 18.34 -23.72 -6.51
CA ARG A 129 16.92 -23.32 -6.62
C ARG A 129 16.16 -24.16 -5.59
N GLN A 130 15.92 -23.62 -4.41
CA GLN A 130 15.15 -24.33 -3.41
C GLN A 130 13.81 -24.68 -4.04
N PRO A 131 13.31 -25.91 -3.84
CA PRO A 131 12.01 -26.31 -4.36
C PRO A 131 10.99 -25.27 -3.91
N LYS A 132 10.29 -24.65 -4.87
CA LYS A 132 9.21 -23.70 -4.56
C LYS A 132 8.26 -24.42 -3.60
N SER A 133 8.29 -24.06 -2.31
CA SER A 133 7.42 -24.64 -1.29
C SER A 133 5.98 -24.57 -1.81
N THR A 134 5.34 -25.73 -2.01
CA THR A 134 3.94 -25.77 -2.44
C THR A 134 3.06 -25.25 -1.32
N ILE A 135 1.92 -24.68 -1.69
CA ILE A 135 0.93 -24.21 -0.73
C ILE A 135 -0.35 -25.03 -0.79
N SER A 136 -0.93 -25.26 0.38
CA SER A 136 -2.31 -25.68 0.55
C SER A 136 -3.12 -24.45 0.92
N LEU A 137 -4.06 -24.08 0.05
CA LEU A 137 -4.86 -22.87 0.19
C LEU A 137 -6.25 -23.23 0.73
N LEU A 138 -6.49 -22.92 2.01
CA LEU A 138 -7.77 -23.15 2.64
C LEU A 138 -8.57 -21.84 2.66
N ILE A 139 -9.68 -21.81 1.93
CA ILE A 139 -10.53 -20.63 1.78
C ILE A 139 -11.88 -20.91 2.43
N PHE A 140 -12.26 -20.07 3.39
CA PHE A 140 -13.59 -20.16 3.98
C PHE A 140 -14.64 -19.63 3.01
N ALA A 141 -15.76 -20.37 2.86
CA ALA A 141 -16.74 -20.19 1.80
C ALA A 141 -18.16 -19.87 2.31
N ASP A 142 -18.38 -18.59 2.61
CA ASP A 142 -19.67 -18.06 3.08
C ASP A 142 -20.34 -17.10 2.08
N SER A 143 -19.63 -16.63 1.06
CA SER A 143 -20.19 -15.82 -0.04
C SER A 143 -20.59 -16.68 -1.24
N ALA A 144 -21.77 -16.43 -1.81
CA ALA A 144 -22.19 -17.10 -3.06
C ALA A 144 -21.50 -16.54 -4.32
N TYR A 145 -20.86 -15.36 -4.22
CA TYR A 145 -20.17 -14.71 -5.33
C TYR A 145 -18.80 -15.37 -5.56
N PRO A 146 -18.43 -15.74 -6.80
CA PRO A 146 -17.16 -16.39 -7.09
C PRO A 146 -15.94 -15.46 -6.96
N ASP A 147 -16.15 -14.14 -7.07
CA ASP A 147 -15.09 -13.13 -7.21
C ASP A 147 -14.05 -13.13 -6.08
N PRO A 148 -14.43 -13.15 -4.78
CA PRO A 148 -13.46 -13.15 -3.69
C PRO A 148 -12.55 -14.39 -3.74
N TYR A 149 -13.10 -15.55 -4.07
CA TYR A 149 -12.33 -16.80 -4.18
C TYR A 149 -11.35 -16.74 -5.34
N ILE A 150 -11.78 -16.24 -6.49
CA ILE A 150 -10.93 -16.11 -7.68
C ILE A 150 -9.80 -15.12 -7.42
N ASN A 151 -10.07 -14.02 -6.74
CA ASN A 151 -9.06 -13.04 -6.38
C ASN A 151 -7.97 -13.65 -5.48
N VAL A 152 -8.36 -14.43 -4.48
CA VAL A 152 -7.42 -15.12 -3.58
C VAL A 152 -6.61 -16.17 -4.34
N ILE A 153 -7.27 -17.02 -5.14
CA ILE A 153 -6.60 -18.03 -5.96
C ILE A 153 -5.61 -17.38 -6.93
N SER A 154 -6.04 -16.33 -7.64
CA SER A 154 -5.20 -15.61 -8.60
C SER A 154 -4.01 -14.92 -7.93
N HIS A 155 -4.22 -14.33 -6.74
CA HIS A 155 -3.17 -13.71 -5.95
C HIS A 155 -2.07 -14.71 -5.60
N TRP A 156 -2.44 -15.91 -5.16
CA TRP A 156 -1.49 -16.94 -4.77
C TRP A 156 -0.87 -17.68 -5.94
N PHE A 157 -1.65 -17.94 -6.99
CA PHE A 157 -1.18 -18.64 -8.18
C PHE A 157 -0.02 -17.91 -8.87
N ALA A 158 -0.06 -16.58 -8.87
CA ALA A 158 1.02 -15.75 -9.40
C ALA A 158 2.33 -15.84 -8.58
N ARG A 159 2.26 -16.24 -7.31
CA ARG A 159 3.40 -16.18 -6.36
C ARG A 159 3.99 -17.55 -6.04
N LYS A 160 3.13 -18.56 -5.86
CA LYS A 160 3.53 -19.90 -5.41
C LYS A 160 2.71 -20.99 -6.10
N PRO A 161 3.31 -22.18 -6.33
CA PRO A 161 2.57 -23.32 -6.85
C PRO A 161 1.54 -23.77 -5.81
N ILE A 162 0.27 -23.76 -6.20
CA ILE A 162 -0.84 -24.23 -5.39
C ILE A 162 -1.01 -25.74 -5.63
N GLN A 163 -0.91 -26.54 -4.58
CA GLN A 163 -1.09 -27.99 -4.66
C GLN A 163 -2.55 -28.38 -4.46
N GLU A 164 -3.19 -27.78 -3.46
CA GLU A 164 -4.60 -28.01 -3.18
C GLU A 164 -5.32 -26.71 -2.82
N VAL A 165 -6.61 -26.67 -3.13
CA VAL A 165 -7.54 -25.63 -2.70
C VAL A 165 -8.66 -26.30 -1.94
N VAL A 166 -8.84 -25.92 -0.67
CA VAL A 166 -9.90 -26.45 0.18
C VAL A 166 -10.92 -25.36 0.44
N LEU A 167 -12.13 -25.49 -0.14
CA LEU A 167 -13.25 -24.64 0.23
C LEU A 167 -13.90 -25.18 1.51
N LEU A 168 -13.79 -24.41 2.60
CA LEU A 168 -14.31 -24.78 3.91
C LEU A 168 -15.58 -24.00 4.23
N LYS A 169 -16.68 -24.71 4.52
CA LYS A 169 -17.91 -24.10 5.06
C LYS A 169 -18.12 -24.51 6.51
N ILE A 170 -18.34 -23.52 7.37
CA ILE A 170 -18.80 -23.73 8.74
C ILE A 170 -20.32 -23.78 8.71
N ASP A 171 -20.91 -24.88 9.15
CA ASP A 171 -22.36 -24.99 9.31
C ASP A 171 -22.70 -25.19 10.79
N SER A 172 -23.67 -24.43 11.28
CA SER A 172 -24.17 -24.56 12.64
C SER A 172 -25.19 -25.69 12.77
N ASP A 173 -25.80 -26.11 11.66
CA ASP A 173 -26.90 -27.07 11.63
C ASP A 173 -26.47 -28.36 10.93
N VAL A 174 -26.19 -29.41 11.71
CA VAL A 174 -25.81 -30.73 11.20
C VAL A 174 -26.86 -31.30 10.24
N GLY A 175 -28.14 -30.94 10.43
CA GLY A 175 -29.25 -31.38 9.57
C GLY A 175 -29.24 -30.76 8.16
N LYS A 176 -28.48 -29.67 7.95
CA LYS A 176 -28.38 -28.97 6.65
C LYS A 176 -27.13 -29.30 5.86
N ARG A 177 -26.35 -30.30 6.30
CA ARG A 177 -25.12 -30.72 5.62
C ARG A 177 -25.30 -30.93 4.11
N ARG A 178 -26.38 -31.60 3.68
CA ARG A 178 -26.64 -31.83 2.24
C ARG A 178 -26.85 -30.52 1.47
N TYR A 179 -27.46 -29.51 2.07
CA TYR A 179 -27.62 -28.19 1.47
C TYR A 179 -26.27 -27.47 1.35
N ALA A 180 -25.43 -27.55 2.39
CA ALA A 180 -24.07 -27.02 2.34
C ALA A 180 -23.20 -27.72 1.28
N GLU A 181 -23.37 -29.04 1.07
CA GLU A 181 -22.68 -29.80 0.02
C GLU A 181 -23.07 -29.31 -1.37
N VAL A 182 -24.38 -29.19 -1.63
CA VAL A 182 -24.91 -28.64 -2.89
C VAL A 182 -24.40 -27.22 -3.11
N TYR A 183 -24.41 -26.38 -2.07
CA TYR A 183 -23.93 -25.00 -2.14
C TYR A 183 -22.44 -24.92 -2.55
N LEU A 184 -21.56 -25.72 -1.93
CA LEU A 184 -20.14 -25.72 -2.24
C LEU A 184 -19.87 -26.25 -3.66
N GLU A 185 -20.61 -27.26 -4.09
CA GLU A 185 -20.51 -27.82 -5.44
C GLU A 185 -20.96 -26.79 -6.51
N GLU A 186 -22.05 -26.07 -6.27
CA GLU A 186 -22.47 -24.96 -7.13
C GLU A 186 -21.47 -23.82 -7.13
N LEU A 187 -20.90 -23.47 -5.97
CA LEU A 187 -19.88 -22.43 -5.87
C LEU A 187 -18.62 -22.80 -6.66
N LYS A 188 -18.16 -24.05 -6.57
CA LYS A 188 -17.04 -24.57 -7.36
C LYS A 188 -17.32 -24.41 -8.86
N LYS A 189 -18.49 -24.86 -9.32
CA LYS A 189 -18.91 -24.70 -10.73
C LYS A 189 -18.94 -23.24 -11.17
N ARG A 190 -19.38 -22.33 -10.29
CA ARG A 190 -19.35 -20.87 -10.56
C ARG A 190 -17.93 -20.33 -10.66
N ILE A 191 -17.00 -20.76 -9.80
CA ILE A 191 -15.59 -20.37 -9.84
C ILE A 191 -14.94 -20.84 -11.16
N GLU A 192 -15.14 -22.11 -11.53
CA GLU A 192 -14.63 -22.68 -12.79
C GLU A 192 -15.21 -21.98 -14.02
N LEU A 193 -16.52 -21.73 -14.02
CA LEU A 193 -17.21 -21.02 -15.09
C LEU A 193 -16.67 -19.59 -15.24
N GLN A 194 -16.55 -18.86 -14.13
CA GLN A 194 -16.06 -17.48 -14.13
C GLN A 194 -14.61 -17.40 -14.65
N LEU A 195 -13.72 -18.31 -14.23
CA LEU A 195 -12.35 -18.37 -14.76
C LEU A 195 -12.31 -18.67 -16.27
N SER A 196 -13.14 -19.61 -16.72
CA SER A 196 -13.30 -19.93 -18.15
C SER A 196 -13.79 -18.72 -18.96
N LEU A 197 -14.80 -18.00 -18.45
CA LEU A 197 -15.33 -16.79 -19.07
C LEU A 197 -14.28 -15.67 -19.11
N MET A 198 -13.59 -15.43 -18.00
CA MET A 198 -12.54 -14.39 -17.89
C MET A 198 -11.37 -14.67 -18.85
N SER A 199 -11.02 -15.94 -19.08
CA SER A 199 -10.01 -16.31 -20.09
C SER A 199 -10.39 -15.95 -21.54
N LYS A 200 -11.67 -15.63 -21.76
CA LYS A 200 -12.29 -15.22 -23.03
C LYS A 200 -12.83 -13.79 -22.98
N SER A 201 -12.43 -12.99 -21.99
CA SER A 201 -12.90 -11.61 -21.79
C SER A 201 -14.42 -11.51 -21.61
N ASN A 202 -15.00 -12.45 -20.86
CA ASN A 202 -16.37 -12.39 -20.39
C ASN A 202 -16.40 -12.47 -18.87
N TYR A 203 -17.40 -11.87 -18.25
CA TYR A 203 -17.59 -11.84 -16.80
C TYR A 203 -18.98 -12.36 -16.44
N LEU A 204 -19.05 -13.27 -15.47
CA LEU A 204 -20.25 -13.80 -14.88
C LEU A 204 -20.78 -12.83 -13.83
N ARG A 205 -21.88 -12.16 -14.14
CA ARG A 205 -22.57 -11.26 -13.21
C ARG A 205 -23.89 -11.85 -12.76
N LYS A 206 -24.31 -11.54 -11.55
CA LYS A 206 -25.67 -11.83 -11.08
C LYS A 206 -26.65 -10.87 -11.75
N LYS A 207 -27.79 -11.37 -12.24
CA LYS A 207 -28.81 -10.52 -12.87
C LYS A 207 -29.45 -9.59 -11.84
N THR A 208 -29.62 -8.33 -12.21
CA THR A 208 -30.31 -7.35 -11.37
C THR A 208 -31.77 -7.80 -11.13
N GLY A 209 -32.17 -7.92 -9.87
CA GLY A 209 -33.53 -8.30 -9.49
C GLY A 209 -33.80 -9.81 -9.41
N SER A 210 -32.84 -10.67 -9.75
CA SER A 210 -32.96 -12.13 -9.53
C SER A 210 -32.06 -12.61 -8.40
N ARG A 211 -32.53 -13.59 -7.62
CA ARG A 211 -31.75 -14.17 -6.51
C ARG A 211 -30.76 -15.22 -6.98
N ASP A 212 -31.02 -15.92 -8.08
CA ASP A 212 -30.25 -17.11 -8.46
C ASP A 212 -29.85 -17.13 -9.95
N GLU A 213 -30.24 -16.13 -10.74
CA GLU A 213 -29.84 -16.04 -12.14
C GLU A 213 -28.53 -15.30 -12.33
N TRP A 214 -27.69 -15.89 -13.19
CA TRP A 214 -26.41 -15.34 -13.61
C TRP A 214 -26.43 -15.10 -15.11
N GLU A 215 -25.75 -14.05 -15.55
CA GLU A 215 -25.58 -13.67 -16.94
C GLU A 215 -24.09 -13.48 -17.25
N SER A 216 -23.70 -13.78 -18.49
CA SER A 216 -22.36 -13.51 -18.98
C SER A 216 -22.37 -12.19 -19.74
N ILE A 217 -21.52 -11.25 -19.33
CA ILE A 217 -21.30 -9.97 -20.02
C ILE A 217 -19.92 -9.94 -20.67
N ALA A 218 -19.82 -9.37 -21.86
CA ALA A 218 -18.52 -9.15 -22.50
C ALA A 218 -17.80 -7.99 -21.81
N ILE A 219 -16.51 -8.16 -21.53
CA ILE A 219 -15.65 -7.15 -20.94
C ILE A 219 -14.38 -6.98 -21.78
N THR A 220 -13.66 -5.88 -21.58
CA THR A 220 -12.37 -5.65 -22.27
C THR A 220 -11.24 -5.96 -21.32
N LEU A 221 -10.50 -7.04 -21.58
CA LEU A 221 -9.30 -7.41 -20.83
C LEU A 221 -8.06 -7.24 -21.70
N GLU A 222 -6.99 -6.71 -21.12
CA GLU A 222 -5.67 -6.73 -21.74
C GLU A 222 -5.14 -8.17 -21.87
N LYS A 223 -4.31 -8.43 -22.89
CA LYS A 223 -3.76 -9.76 -23.14
C LYS A 223 -3.02 -10.36 -21.92
N PRO A 224 -2.18 -9.62 -21.18
CA PRO A 224 -1.50 -10.17 -20.01
C PRO A 224 -2.47 -10.63 -18.91
N ALA A 225 -3.51 -9.83 -18.63
CA ALA A 225 -4.55 -10.19 -17.67
C ALA A 225 -5.32 -11.44 -18.10
N GLN A 226 -5.66 -11.53 -19.40
CA GLN A 226 -6.34 -12.70 -19.95
C GLN A 226 -5.49 -13.98 -19.85
N MET A 227 -4.16 -13.87 -20.01
CA MET A 227 -3.25 -15.00 -19.86
C MET A 227 -3.25 -15.57 -18.45
N ILE A 228 -3.26 -14.73 -17.41
CA ILE A 228 -3.33 -15.18 -16.01
C ILE A 228 -4.55 -16.07 -15.79
N TYR A 229 -5.74 -15.61 -16.21
CA TYR A 229 -6.97 -16.39 -16.06
C TYR A 229 -6.96 -17.68 -16.89
N ARG A 230 -6.36 -17.65 -18.08
CA ARG A 230 -6.20 -18.85 -18.92
C ARG A 230 -5.28 -19.88 -18.27
N ASP A 231 -4.19 -19.45 -17.65
CA ASP A 231 -3.22 -20.32 -17.01
C ASP A 231 -3.81 -20.94 -15.74
N ILE A 232 -4.55 -20.16 -14.94
CA ILE A 232 -5.30 -20.67 -13.79
C ILE A 232 -6.36 -21.67 -14.26
N ALA A 233 -7.16 -21.34 -15.28
CA ALA A 233 -8.21 -22.23 -15.79
C ALA A 233 -7.64 -23.56 -16.33
N LYS A 234 -6.43 -23.56 -16.91
CA LYS A 234 -5.72 -24.77 -17.34
C LYS A 234 -5.14 -25.57 -16.17
N ALA A 235 -4.70 -24.88 -15.12
CA ALA A 235 -4.10 -25.52 -13.95
C ALA A 235 -5.15 -26.08 -12.98
N ILE A 236 -6.35 -25.51 -12.92
CA ILE A 236 -7.42 -25.96 -12.00
C ILE A 236 -7.69 -27.47 -12.06
N PRO A 237 -7.80 -28.13 -13.22
CA PRO A 237 -7.99 -29.57 -13.29
C PRO A 237 -6.85 -30.39 -12.65
N SER A 238 -5.64 -29.82 -12.55
CA SER A 238 -4.48 -30.43 -11.87
C SER A 238 -4.36 -30.07 -10.39
N ILE A 239 -5.07 -29.04 -9.92
CA ILE A 239 -5.13 -28.66 -8.51
C ILE A 239 -6.15 -29.55 -7.81
N ASP A 240 -5.77 -30.12 -6.67
CA ASP A 240 -6.69 -30.91 -5.85
C ASP A 240 -7.71 -29.99 -5.17
N PHE A 241 -8.86 -29.80 -5.83
CA PHE A 241 -9.91 -28.90 -5.39
C PHE A 241 -10.93 -29.64 -4.54
N LYS A 242 -10.79 -29.51 -3.21
CA LYS A 242 -11.63 -30.16 -2.20
C LYS A 242 -12.64 -29.21 -1.61
N PHE A 243 -13.76 -29.76 -1.14
CA PHE A 243 -14.72 -29.04 -0.32
C PHE A 243 -14.92 -29.79 1.00
N LYS A 244 -15.03 -29.03 2.07
CA LYS A 244 -15.24 -29.56 3.41
C LYS A 244 -16.32 -28.76 4.12
N ILE A 245 -17.21 -29.49 4.78
CA ILE A 245 -18.19 -28.91 5.68
C ILE A 245 -17.84 -29.40 7.06
N VAL A 246 -17.77 -28.45 7.99
CA VAL A 246 -17.35 -28.70 9.37
C VAL A 246 -18.37 -28.03 10.27
N SER A 247 -18.82 -28.77 11.29
CA SER A 247 -19.65 -28.18 12.33
C SER A 247 -18.82 -27.18 13.13
N TYR A 248 -19.44 -26.18 13.74
CA TYR A 248 -18.69 -25.24 14.58
C TYR A 248 -17.93 -25.97 15.72
N GLU A 249 -18.53 -27.00 16.32
CA GLU A 249 -17.93 -27.82 17.38
C GLU A 249 -16.68 -28.59 16.90
N ASP A 250 -16.69 -29.06 15.65
CA ASP A 250 -15.58 -29.82 15.06
C ASP A 250 -14.48 -28.94 14.43
N LEU A 251 -14.70 -27.62 14.35
CA LEU A 251 -13.82 -26.71 13.62
C LEU A 251 -12.37 -26.76 14.13
N GLY A 252 -12.18 -26.72 15.44
CA GLY A 252 -10.86 -26.78 16.05
C GLY A 252 -10.10 -28.06 15.71
N ASN A 253 -10.77 -29.21 15.83
CA ASN A 253 -10.19 -30.52 15.52
C ASN A 253 -9.85 -30.65 14.03
N PHE A 254 -10.72 -30.14 13.15
CA PHE A 254 -10.47 -30.14 11.72
C PHE A 254 -9.24 -29.31 11.35
N LEU A 255 -9.16 -28.06 11.83
CA LEU A 255 -8.05 -27.17 11.52
C LEU A 255 -6.72 -27.73 12.03
N ARG A 256 -6.68 -28.24 13.28
CA ARG A 256 -5.49 -28.91 13.83
C ARG A 256 -5.02 -30.06 12.94
N LYS A 257 -5.92 -30.98 12.59
CA LYS A 257 -5.60 -32.14 11.75
C LYS A 257 -5.08 -31.72 10.37
N HIS A 258 -5.67 -30.68 9.78
CA HIS A 258 -5.24 -30.16 8.49
C HIS A 258 -3.81 -29.58 8.56
N ILE A 259 -3.51 -28.81 9.61
CA ILE A 259 -2.18 -28.24 9.85
C ILE A 259 -1.14 -29.34 10.07
N GLU A 260 -1.44 -30.32 10.93
CA GLU A 260 -0.55 -31.45 11.21
C GLU A 260 -0.23 -32.24 9.93
N ASN A 261 -1.25 -32.55 9.12
CA ASN A 261 -1.05 -33.24 7.85
C ASN A 261 -0.14 -32.47 6.90
N ASN A 262 -0.35 -31.15 6.77
CA ASN A 262 0.46 -30.32 5.88
C ASN A 262 1.90 -30.18 6.37
N ARG A 263 2.12 -30.05 7.69
CA ARG A 263 3.45 -30.02 8.30
C ARG A 263 4.22 -31.32 8.04
N ASN A 264 3.56 -32.47 8.16
CA ASN A 264 4.17 -33.77 7.90
C ASN A 264 4.66 -33.94 6.45
N VAL A 265 4.06 -33.23 5.49
CA VAL A 265 4.41 -33.29 4.07
C VAL A 265 5.18 -32.03 3.62
N SER A 266 5.59 -31.17 4.57
CA SER A 266 6.29 -29.89 4.29
C SER A 266 5.53 -28.94 3.35
N ILE A 267 4.20 -28.99 3.35
CA ILE A 267 3.32 -28.09 2.59
C ILE A 267 2.98 -26.89 3.48
N LYS A 268 3.11 -25.68 2.94
CA LYS A 268 2.73 -24.48 3.67
C LYS A 268 1.21 -24.27 3.61
N SER A 269 0.57 -24.24 4.77
CA SER A 269 -0.87 -23.90 4.88
C SER A 269 -1.07 -22.39 4.78
N VAL A 270 -2.03 -21.95 3.97
CA VAL A 270 -2.49 -20.56 3.92
C VAL A 270 -3.98 -20.53 4.18
N PHE A 271 -4.41 -19.75 5.16
CA PHE A 271 -5.80 -19.63 5.56
C PHE A 271 -6.35 -18.28 5.09
N ASP A 272 -7.36 -18.32 4.21
CA ASP A 272 -8.03 -17.13 3.72
C ASP A 272 -9.43 -16.99 4.33
N ILE A 273 -9.63 -15.90 5.08
CA ILE A 273 -10.90 -15.63 5.75
C ILE A 273 -11.74 -14.53 5.08
N THR A 274 -11.48 -14.22 3.81
CA THR A 274 -12.08 -13.07 3.11
C THR A 274 -13.61 -13.06 3.16
N THR A 275 -14.24 -14.23 3.03
CA THR A 275 -15.71 -14.32 2.99
C THR A 275 -16.34 -14.72 4.32
N VAL A 276 -15.55 -15.00 5.35
CA VAL A 276 -16.01 -15.52 6.65
C VAL A 276 -17.04 -14.59 7.29
N LYS A 277 -18.12 -15.17 7.84
CA LYS A 277 -19.05 -14.40 8.66
C LYS A 277 -18.36 -13.82 9.89
N LYS A 278 -18.65 -12.55 10.20
CA LYS A 278 -18.00 -11.79 11.29
C LYS A 278 -17.98 -12.53 12.65
N GLU A 279 -19.01 -13.33 12.92
CA GLU A 279 -19.13 -14.12 14.15
C GLU A 279 -18.05 -15.20 14.32
N PHE A 280 -17.50 -15.76 13.23
CA PHE A 280 -16.50 -16.84 13.31
C PHE A 280 -15.06 -16.35 13.21
N ILE A 281 -14.82 -15.09 12.82
CA ILE A 281 -13.47 -14.58 12.53
C ILE A 281 -12.55 -14.70 13.76
N VAL A 282 -13.05 -14.29 14.94
CA VAL A 282 -12.25 -14.27 16.17
C VAL A 282 -11.91 -15.69 16.61
N ASP A 283 -12.86 -16.62 16.50
CA ASP A 283 -12.67 -18.01 16.91
C ASP A 283 -11.70 -18.73 15.98
N ILE A 284 -11.87 -18.60 14.65
CA ILE A 284 -10.94 -19.14 13.66
C ILE A 284 -9.53 -18.62 13.92
N TYR A 285 -9.39 -17.31 14.10
CA TYR A 285 -8.10 -16.69 14.36
C TYR A 285 -7.45 -17.25 15.63
N THR A 286 -8.24 -17.38 16.71
CA THR A 286 -7.76 -17.90 17.99
C THR A 286 -7.29 -19.35 17.88
N ILE A 287 -8.09 -20.21 17.24
CA ILE A 287 -7.75 -21.61 17.01
C ILE A 287 -6.44 -21.73 16.23
N LEU A 288 -6.32 -21.02 15.11
CA LEU A 288 -5.12 -21.08 14.26
C LEU A 288 -3.88 -20.54 14.99
N CYS A 289 -4.02 -19.48 15.79
CA CYS A 289 -2.92 -18.96 16.60
C CYS A 289 -2.45 -19.94 17.67
N VAL A 290 -3.38 -20.68 18.32
CA VAL A 290 -3.03 -21.74 19.29
C VAL A 290 -2.19 -22.83 18.61
N GLU A 291 -2.49 -23.14 17.36
CA GLU A 291 -1.74 -24.12 16.56
C GLU A 291 -0.44 -23.53 15.96
N ASN A 292 -0.02 -22.31 16.34
CA ASN A 292 1.13 -21.57 15.81
C ASN A 292 1.06 -21.23 14.30
N GLU A 293 -0.13 -21.24 13.70
CA GLU A 293 -0.32 -20.80 12.32
C GLU A 293 -0.54 -19.29 12.25
N ARG A 294 0.33 -18.62 11.50
CA ARG A 294 0.34 -17.14 11.39
C ARG A 294 -0.09 -16.65 10.01
N ASP A 295 -0.12 -17.53 9.01
CA ASP A 295 -0.53 -17.21 7.64
C ASP A 295 -2.06 -17.19 7.49
N ILE A 296 -2.71 -16.42 8.35
CA ILE A 296 -4.15 -16.15 8.35
C ILE A 296 -4.33 -14.79 7.69
N ASN A 297 -4.87 -14.79 6.48
CA ASN A 297 -4.92 -13.61 5.63
C ASN A 297 -6.36 -13.29 5.19
N THR A 298 -6.55 -12.05 4.75
CA THR A 298 -7.78 -11.60 4.12
C THR A 298 -7.46 -10.75 2.90
N PHE A 299 -8.18 -11.01 1.81
CA PHE A 299 -8.17 -10.19 0.62
C PHE A 299 -9.11 -8.99 0.82
N GLN A 300 -8.53 -7.88 1.24
CA GLN A 300 -9.24 -6.66 1.56
C GLN A 300 -9.25 -5.70 0.38
N LEU A 301 -10.44 -5.37 -0.12
CA LEU A 301 -10.62 -4.24 -1.03
C LEU A 301 -10.59 -2.93 -0.23
N VAL A 302 -9.97 -1.89 -0.80
CA VAL A 302 -9.95 -0.55 -0.19
C VAL A 302 -11.34 0.09 -0.23
N LEU A 303 -12.08 -0.16 -1.31
CA LEU A 303 -13.48 0.21 -1.45
C LEU A 303 -14.38 -1.01 -1.21
N PRO A 304 -15.62 -0.82 -0.74
CA PRO A 304 -16.58 -1.92 -0.61
C PRO A 304 -16.81 -2.63 -1.97
N PRO A 305 -16.98 -3.97 -1.97
CA PRO A 305 -17.21 -4.72 -3.20
C PRO A 305 -18.51 -4.27 -3.88
N THR A 306 -18.43 -4.03 -5.17
CA THR A 306 -19.58 -3.78 -6.07
C THR A 306 -20.08 -5.06 -6.75
N TYR A 307 -19.32 -6.16 -6.64
CA TYR A 307 -19.49 -7.42 -7.37
C TYR A 307 -19.54 -7.22 -8.89
N SER A 308 -18.65 -6.36 -9.38
CA SER A 308 -18.44 -6.09 -10.80
C SER A 308 -17.06 -6.54 -11.26
N GLU A 309 -16.83 -6.50 -12.56
CA GLU A 309 -15.52 -6.79 -13.16
C GLU A 309 -14.40 -5.90 -12.59
N GLN A 310 -14.73 -4.73 -12.06
CA GLN A 310 -13.76 -3.82 -11.43
C GLN A 310 -13.23 -4.35 -10.09
N ASP A 311 -13.94 -5.28 -9.44
CA ASP A 311 -13.50 -5.91 -8.19
C ASP A 311 -12.58 -7.11 -8.43
N MET A 312 -12.27 -7.43 -9.69
CA MET A 312 -11.43 -8.57 -10.05
C MET A 312 -9.95 -8.17 -10.08
N ILE A 313 -9.06 -9.10 -9.73
CA ILE A 313 -7.62 -8.83 -9.52
C ILE A 313 -6.93 -8.12 -10.70
N HIS A 314 -7.39 -8.28 -11.94
CA HIS A 314 -6.83 -7.59 -13.11
C HIS A 314 -7.08 -6.07 -13.11
N ALA A 315 -8.20 -5.62 -12.53
CA ALA A 315 -8.56 -4.22 -12.39
C ALA A 315 -7.97 -3.61 -11.09
N LEU A 316 -7.41 -4.46 -10.23
CA LEU A 316 -6.94 -4.08 -8.91
C LEU A 316 -5.42 -3.93 -8.86
N HIS A 317 -4.97 -2.93 -8.12
CA HIS A 317 -3.57 -2.65 -7.86
C HIS A 317 -3.25 -2.97 -6.41
N CYS A 318 -2.26 -3.83 -6.19
CA CYS A 318 -1.79 -4.20 -4.86
C CYS A 318 -1.34 -2.95 -4.10
N GLU A 319 -1.71 -2.84 -2.82
CA GLU A 319 -1.50 -1.71 -1.91
C GLU A 319 -2.24 -0.41 -2.25
N LYS A 320 -2.83 -0.28 -3.44
CA LYS A 320 -3.62 0.90 -3.85
C LYS A 320 -5.12 0.65 -3.77
N THR A 321 -5.61 -0.41 -4.39
CA THR A 321 -7.06 -0.72 -4.46
C THR A 321 -7.41 -2.00 -3.71
N TYR A 322 -6.43 -2.87 -3.46
CA TYR A 322 -6.59 -4.04 -2.58
C TYR A 322 -5.33 -4.32 -1.77
N ARG A 323 -5.50 -5.03 -0.66
CA ARG A 323 -4.42 -5.53 0.19
C ARG A 323 -4.69 -6.99 0.56
N TYR A 324 -3.65 -7.82 0.50
CA TYR A 324 -3.70 -9.18 1.03
C TYR A 324 -2.91 -9.18 2.33
N VAL A 325 -3.61 -8.99 3.44
CA VAL A 325 -2.96 -8.69 4.74
C VAL A 325 -3.29 -9.74 5.79
N PRO A 326 -2.39 -9.96 6.76
CA PRO A 326 -2.70 -10.74 7.94
C PRO A 326 -3.95 -10.20 8.61
N VAL A 327 -4.83 -11.09 9.05
CA VAL A 327 -6.12 -10.70 9.64
C VAL A 327 -5.93 -9.71 10.76
N ALA A 328 -4.99 -9.96 11.68
CA ALA A 328 -4.67 -9.08 12.80
C ALA A 328 -4.25 -7.65 12.42
N SER A 329 -3.90 -7.41 11.16
CA SER A 329 -3.58 -6.09 10.61
C SER A 329 -4.64 -5.51 9.67
N SER A 330 -5.70 -6.26 9.38
CA SER A 330 -6.81 -5.78 8.54
C SER A 330 -7.60 -4.68 9.25
N SER A 331 -8.09 -3.69 8.50
CA SER A 331 -8.86 -2.60 9.12
C SER A 331 -10.19 -3.08 9.71
N TYR A 332 -10.67 -4.26 9.32
CA TYR A 332 -11.90 -4.85 9.85
C TYR A 332 -11.75 -5.41 11.26
N THR A 333 -10.54 -5.77 11.67
CA THR A 333 -10.29 -6.49 12.92
C THR A 333 -9.18 -5.90 13.78
N ALA A 334 -8.39 -4.93 13.27
CA ALA A 334 -7.29 -4.29 13.99
C ALA A 334 -7.70 -3.75 15.38
N ASP A 335 -8.90 -3.17 15.51
CA ASP A 335 -9.40 -2.61 16.78
C ASP A 335 -10.11 -3.64 17.67
N LYS A 336 -10.43 -4.83 17.13
CA LYS A 336 -11.28 -5.83 17.78
C LYS A 336 -10.51 -7.07 18.21
N MET A 337 -9.39 -7.35 17.58
CA MET A 337 -8.48 -8.39 18.03
C MET A 337 -7.67 -7.82 19.19
N VAL A 338 -8.11 -8.13 20.41
CA VAL A 338 -7.25 -8.05 21.60
C VAL A 338 -6.17 -9.07 21.35
N ALA A 339 -5.08 -8.60 20.73
CA ALA A 339 -4.00 -9.45 20.36
C ALA A 339 -3.55 -10.21 21.61
N SER A 340 -3.70 -11.52 21.59
CA SER A 340 -2.89 -12.48 22.33
C SER A 340 -1.41 -12.40 21.88
N ARG A 341 -0.92 -11.19 21.54
CA ARG A 341 0.49 -10.78 21.39
C ARG A 341 1.19 -10.69 22.74
N LYS A 342 0.56 -11.14 23.82
CA LYS A 342 1.15 -11.09 25.17
C LYS A 342 2.27 -12.10 25.37
N GLU A 343 2.45 -13.07 24.49
CA GLU A 343 3.49 -14.08 24.66
C GLU A 343 4.38 -14.18 23.42
N SER A 344 5.69 -14.13 23.68
CA SER A 344 6.84 -14.21 22.76
C SER A 344 7.24 -12.94 21.98
N GLY A 345 8.11 -12.13 22.59
CA GLY A 345 9.11 -11.31 21.87
C GLY A 345 8.95 -9.78 21.93
N ASN A 346 9.66 -9.13 22.85
CA ASN A 346 9.94 -7.68 22.92
C ASN A 346 8.76 -6.70 23.06
N ILE A 347 8.18 -6.67 24.28
CA ILE A 347 7.31 -5.57 24.77
C ILE A 347 8.00 -4.20 24.67
N GLN A 348 9.33 -4.16 24.79
CA GLN A 348 10.13 -2.93 24.72
C GLN A 348 10.10 -2.31 23.32
N ASP A 349 10.34 -3.12 22.27
CA ASP A 349 10.39 -2.65 20.88
C ASP A 349 9.03 -2.17 20.39
N TYR A 350 7.94 -2.84 20.80
CA TYR A 350 6.59 -2.40 20.43
C TYR A 350 6.23 -1.06 21.09
N LYS A 351 6.56 -0.86 22.37
CA LYS A 351 6.37 0.42 23.05
C LYS A 351 7.21 1.53 22.42
N LEU A 352 8.47 1.24 22.07
CA LEU A 352 9.36 2.15 21.36
C LEU A 352 8.81 2.52 19.98
N ARG A 353 8.29 1.53 19.23
CA ARG A 353 7.74 1.77 17.89
C ARG A 353 6.45 2.58 17.94
N ASN A 354 5.55 2.28 18.87
CA ASN A 354 4.33 3.07 19.07
C ASN A 354 4.63 4.50 19.55
N ALA A 355 5.59 4.68 20.46
CA ALA A 355 6.04 6.01 20.86
C ALA A 355 6.62 6.78 19.66
N SER A 356 7.42 6.12 18.81
CA SER A 356 7.96 6.74 17.60
C SER A 356 6.89 7.11 16.57
N LEU A 357 5.83 6.30 16.45
CA LEU A 357 4.70 6.57 15.57
C LEU A 357 3.86 7.74 16.10
N GLN A 358 3.64 7.80 17.41
CA GLN A 358 2.95 8.92 18.05
C GLN A 358 3.72 10.23 17.81
N ILE A 359 5.03 10.23 18.02
CA ILE A 359 5.88 11.40 17.74
C ILE A 359 5.80 11.82 16.27
N LYS A 360 5.79 10.87 15.32
CA LYS A 360 5.63 11.18 13.90
C LYS A 360 4.26 11.76 13.58
N PHE A 361 3.21 11.20 14.18
CA PHE A 361 1.85 11.69 14.02
C PHE A 361 1.71 13.13 14.55
N ASP A 362 2.23 13.39 15.74
CA ASP A 362 2.20 14.73 16.36
C ASP A 362 2.98 15.76 15.50
N LYS A 363 4.15 15.36 14.97
CA LYS A 363 4.92 16.20 14.03
C LYS A 363 4.16 16.50 12.74
N LEU A 364 3.49 15.50 12.16
CA LEU A 364 2.66 15.71 10.96
C LEU A 364 1.48 16.63 11.25
N GLN A 365 0.82 16.44 12.40
CA GLN A 365 -0.29 17.29 12.81
C GLN A 365 0.15 18.74 13.04
N GLN A 366 1.33 18.95 13.61
CA GLN A 366 1.92 20.28 13.77
C GLN A 366 2.28 20.90 12.42
N SER A 367 2.88 20.14 11.51
CA SER A 367 3.21 20.60 10.14
C SER A 367 1.94 20.99 9.37
N ASN A 368 0.87 20.20 9.48
CA ASN A 368 -0.41 20.51 8.85
C ASN A 368 -1.00 21.82 9.40
N LYS A 369 -1.00 22.01 10.72
CA LYS A 369 -1.45 23.27 11.33
C LYS A 369 -0.65 24.48 10.84
N LEU A 370 0.66 24.35 10.70
CA LEU A 370 1.51 25.43 10.17
C LEU A 370 1.19 25.73 8.70
N MET A 371 0.97 24.69 7.89
CA MET A 371 0.61 24.85 6.48
C MET A 371 -0.77 25.50 6.31
N GLU A 372 -1.77 25.08 7.09
CA GLU A 372 -3.10 25.69 7.12
C GLU A 372 -3.03 27.19 7.47
N LEU A 373 -2.22 27.54 8.47
CA LEU A 373 -2.02 28.91 8.90
C LEU A 373 -1.30 29.74 7.82
N SER A 374 -0.25 29.18 7.20
CA SER A 374 0.45 29.83 6.08
C SER A 374 -0.45 30.08 4.88
N LEU A 375 -1.33 29.12 4.54
CA LEU A 375 -2.29 29.27 3.44
C LEU A 375 -3.33 30.35 3.74
N ALA A 376 -3.83 30.39 4.98
CA ALA A 376 -4.78 31.41 5.40
C ALA A 376 -4.16 32.82 5.44
N GLU A 377 -2.91 32.94 5.87
CA GLU A 377 -2.16 34.20 5.82
C GLU A 377 -1.88 34.66 4.38
N GLY A 378 -1.44 33.74 3.51
CA GLY A 378 -1.23 34.04 2.09
C GLY A 378 -2.51 34.52 1.42
N PHE A 379 -3.64 33.88 1.71
CA PHE A 379 -4.95 34.31 1.24
C PHE A 379 -5.33 35.71 1.74
N ALA A 380 -5.16 35.99 3.03
CA ALA A 380 -5.48 37.30 3.60
C ALA A 380 -4.58 38.42 3.01
N ARG A 381 -3.28 38.17 2.84
CA ARG A 381 -2.34 39.13 2.22
C ARG A 381 -2.71 39.43 0.77
N PHE A 382 -3.07 38.40 0.00
CA PHE A 382 -3.50 38.57 -1.39
C PHE A 382 -4.71 39.51 -1.48
N TRP A 383 -5.75 39.26 -0.69
CA TRP A 383 -6.97 40.08 -0.70
C TRP A 383 -6.75 41.49 -0.16
N MET A 384 -5.89 41.68 0.85
CA MET A 384 -5.50 43.01 1.30
C MET A 384 -4.77 43.80 0.20
N THR A 385 -3.95 43.12 -0.60
CA THR A 385 -3.25 43.74 -1.75
C THR A 385 -4.26 44.18 -2.81
N VAL A 386 -5.23 43.33 -3.13
CA VAL A 386 -6.33 43.67 -4.05
C VAL A 386 -7.12 44.89 -3.53
N ALA A 387 -7.50 44.87 -2.25
CA ALA A 387 -8.24 45.97 -1.62
C ALA A 387 -7.44 47.30 -1.66
N PHE A 388 -6.13 47.23 -1.41
CA PHE A 388 -5.24 48.39 -1.51
C PHE A 388 -5.22 48.97 -2.93
N PHE A 389 -5.04 48.15 -3.96
CA PHE A 389 -5.05 48.63 -5.34
C PHE A 389 -6.40 49.21 -5.75
N VAL A 390 -7.52 48.59 -5.33
CA VAL A 390 -8.86 49.11 -5.60
C VAL A 390 -9.09 50.48 -4.94
N ALA A 391 -8.52 50.71 -3.75
CA ALA A 391 -8.63 52.00 -3.06
C ALA A 391 -7.69 53.08 -3.63
N VAL A 392 -6.45 52.72 -4.00
CA VAL A 392 -5.40 53.67 -4.37
C VAL A 392 -5.42 54.02 -5.86
N LEU A 393 -5.69 53.04 -6.75
CA LEU A 393 -5.68 53.26 -8.20
C LEU A 393 -6.63 54.40 -8.63
N PRO A 394 -7.87 54.50 -8.12
CA PRO A 394 -8.75 55.62 -8.45
C PRO A 394 -8.19 56.96 -8.00
N CYS A 395 -7.55 57.03 -6.82
CA CYS A 395 -6.88 58.24 -6.36
C CYS A 395 -5.72 58.64 -7.28
N CYS A 396 -4.91 57.70 -7.74
CA CYS A 396 -3.84 57.97 -8.72
C CYS A 396 -4.39 58.49 -10.05
N VAL A 397 -5.49 57.90 -10.56
CA VAL A 397 -6.16 58.36 -11.79
C VAL A 397 -6.72 59.77 -11.61
N LEU A 398 -7.36 60.06 -10.49
CA LEU A 398 -7.88 61.39 -10.17
C LEU A 398 -6.75 62.43 -10.11
N LEU A 399 -5.61 62.10 -9.47
CA LEU A 399 -4.44 62.98 -9.41
C LEU A 399 -3.83 63.24 -10.80
N ALA A 400 -3.74 62.21 -11.64
CA ALA A 400 -3.23 62.35 -13.01
C ALA A 400 -4.14 63.25 -13.87
N LEU A 401 -5.46 63.09 -13.74
CA LEU A 401 -6.44 63.92 -14.45
C LEU A 401 -6.40 65.38 -13.97
N LEU A 402 -6.22 65.59 -12.67
CA LEU A 402 -6.10 66.91 -12.06
C LEU A 402 -4.85 67.66 -12.56
N ALA A 403 -3.74 66.94 -12.73
CA ALA A 403 -2.51 67.49 -13.31
C ALA A 403 -2.69 67.91 -14.79
N LEU A 404 -3.61 67.29 -15.53
CA LEU A 404 -3.83 67.56 -16.95
C LEU A 404 -4.89 68.64 -17.23
N LYS A 405 -5.97 68.72 -16.44
CA LYS A 405 -7.12 69.61 -16.72
C LYS A 405 -7.27 70.81 -15.77
N GLY A 406 -6.45 70.90 -14.72
CA GLY A 406 -6.56 71.96 -13.72
C GLY A 406 -7.68 71.73 -12.69
N TRP A 407 -7.64 72.50 -11.60
CA TRP A 407 -8.45 72.25 -10.39
C TRP A 407 -9.96 72.52 -10.56
N ASN A 408 -10.34 73.55 -11.31
CA ASN A 408 -11.72 74.06 -11.35
C ASN A 408 -12.76 73.05 -11.88
N ASP A 409 -12.39 72.23 -12.85
CA ASP A 409 -13.28 71.20 -13.40
C ASP A 409 -13.33 69.95 -12.49
N PHE A 410 -12.32 69.79 -11.62
CA PHE A 410 -12.07 68.56 -10.88
C PHE A 410 -12.54 68.59 -9.43
N GLU A 411 -12.67 69.78 -8.84
CA GLU A 411 -13.07 70.01 -7.44
C GLU A 411 -14.29 69.18 -7.03
N LYS A 412 -15.30 69.09 -7.91
CA LYS A 412 -16.56 68.35 -7.68
C LYS A 412 -16.35 66.84 -7.54
N TYR A 413 -15.34 66.28 -8.20
CA TYR A 413 -15.09 64.84 -8.24
C TYR A 413 -14.11 64.37 -7.17
N THR A 414 -13.22 65.25 -6.72
CA THR A 414 -12.19 64.96 -5.70
C THR A 414 -12.74 64.47 -4.37
N PHE A 415 -13.93 64.93 -3.98
CA PHE A 415 -14.57 64.50 -2.72
C PHE A 415 -15.53 63.33 -2.92
N ILE A 416 -16.24 63.28 -4.05
CA ILE A 416 -17.28 62.30 -4.29
C ILE A 416 -16.67 60.93 -4.61
N VAL A 417 -15.67 60.87 -5.49
CA VAL A 417 -15.15 59.61 -6.00
C VAL A 417 -14.44 58.78 -4.91
N PRO A 418 -13.54 59.33 -4.08
CA PRO A 418 -12.89 58.54 -3.03
C PRO A 418 -13.87 58.02 -1.98
N VAL A 419 -14.87 58.81 -1.60
CA VAL A 419 -15.90 58.41 -0.64
C VAL A 419 -16.76 57.28 -1.21
N ILE A 420 -17.18 57.39 -2.47
CA ILE A 420 -17.95 56.35 -3.16
C ILE A 420 -17.13 55.07 -3.30
N VAL A 421 -15.89 55.14 -3.78
CA VAL A 421 -15.00 53.98 -3.93
C VAL A 421 -14.77 53.31 -2.58
N TYR A 422 -14.51 54.08 -1.52
CA TYR A 422 -14.34 53.56 -0.17
C TYR A 422 -15.60 52.82 0.32
N PHE A 423 -16.78 53.40 0.11
CA PHE A 423 -18.05 52.80 0.51
C PHE A 423 -18.35 51.51 -0.28
N PHE A 424 -18.15 51.51 -1.60
CA PHE A 424 -18.32 50.32 -2.43
C PHE A 424 -17.34 49.22 -2.08
N THR A 425 -16.08 49.56 -1.79
CA THR A 425 -15.07 48.55 -1.39
C THR A 425 -15.46 47.86 -0.10
N GLY A 426 -15.91 48.63 0.90
CA GLY A 426 -16.47 48.07 2.14
C GLY A 426 -17.69 47.19 1.91
N PHE A 427 -18.62 47.65 1.07
CA PHE A 427 -19.83 46.91 0.71
C PHE A 427 -19.52 45.59 -0.01
N PHE A 428 -18.64 45.59 -1.01
CA PHE A 428 -18.25 44.39 -1.76
C PHE A 428 -17.58 43.35 -0.86
N LEU A 429 -16.66 43.78 0.02
CA LEU A 429 -16.06 42.89 1.01
C LEU A 429 -17.12 42.31 1.95
N GLN A 430 -18.06 43.11 2.42
CA GLN A 430 -19.15 42.63 3.27
C GLN A 430 -20.08 41.65 2.54
N ALA A 431 -20.41 41.91 1.27
CA ALA A 431 -21.29 41.06 0.46
C ALA A 431 -20.66 39.70 0.15
N PHE A 432 -19.38 39.67 -0.24
CA PHE A 432 -18.68 38.43 -0.59
C PHE A 432 -18.39 37.54 0.64
N PHE A 433 -18.06 38.15 1.78
CA PHE A 433 -17.64 37.40 2.98
C PHE A 433 -18.75 37.26 4.03
N GLY A 434 -19.92 37.86 3.81
CA GLY A 434 -21.13 37.67 4.62
C GLY A 434 -21.02 38.21 6.06
N ARG A 435 -20.14 39.18 6.32
CA ARG A 435 -19.89 39.71 7.69
C ARG A 435 -19.80 41.21 7.72
N LYS A 436 -20.24 41.80 8.84
CA LYS A 436 -19.96 43.19 9.20
C LYS A 436 -18.45 43.34 9.40
N LEU A 437 -17.75 43.70 8.33
CA LEU A 437 -16.32 43.99 8.38
C LEU A 437 -16.15 45.43 8.84
N SER A 438 -15.39 45.62 9.93
CA SER A 438 -14.85 46.94 10.22
C SER A 438 -13.89 47.32 9.10
N ILE A 439 -13.88 48.60 8.72
CA ILE A 439 -13.04 49.12 7.63
C ILE A 439 -11.56 49.24 8.06
N ASN A 440 -11.26 48.93 9.33
CA ASN A 440 -9.88 48.84 9.80
C ASN A 440 -9.13 47.72 9.03
N PRO A 441 -8.02 48.04 8.32
CA PRO A 441 -7.23 47.06 7.55
C PRO A 441 -6.82 45.82 8.35
N LEU A 442 -6.43 46.00 9.63
CA LEU A 442 -6.06 44.89 10.51
C LEU A 442 -7.25 43.97 10.80
N SER A 443 -8.43 44.56 11.00
CA SER A 443 -9.66 43.80 11.19
C SER A 443 -10.04 43.01 9.93
N ILE A 444 -9.87 43.60 8.74
CA ILE A 444 -10.14 42.91 7.47
C ILE A 444 -9.21 41.71 7.31
N TYR A 445 -7.91 41.90 7.56
CA TYR A 445 -6.90 40.84 7.51
C TYR A 445 -7.23 39.65 8.43
N GLU A 446 -7.48 39.91 9.72
CA GLU A 446 -7.78 38.85 10.69
C GLU A 446 -9.09 38.13 10.36
N ASN A 447 -10.10 38.87 9.86
CA ASN A 447 -11.36 38.26 9.44
C ASN A 447 -11.18 37.33 8.23
N LEU A 448 -10.42 37.76 7.21
CA LEU A 448 -10.13 36.94 6.02
C LEU A 448 -9.32 35.69 6.39
N LYS A 449 -8.30 35.84 7.24
CA LYS A 449 -7.48 34.74 7.76
C LYS A 449 -8.36 33.72 8.51
N SER A 450 -9.18 34.18 9.45
CA SER A 450 -10.05 33.30 10.24
C SER A 450 -11.17 32.65 9.42
N TRP A 451 -11.62 33.29 8.35
CA TRP A 451 -12.59 32.73 7.42
C TRP A 451 -11.98 31.59 6.61
N LYS A 452 -10.78 31.79 6.05
CA LYS A 452 -10.09 30.76 5.26
C LYS A 452 -9.70 29.57 6.13
N LEU A 453 -9.21 29.79 7.35
CA LEU A 453 -8.93 28.72 8.32
C LEU A 453 -10.16 27.85 8.57
N ARG A 454 -11.31 28.45 8.89
CA ARG A 454 -12.56 27.71 9.13
C ARG A 454 -12.99 26.87 7.94
N ARG A 455 -12.82 27.39 6.73
CA ARG A 455 -13.17 26.67 5.51
C ARG A 455 -12.25 25.48 5.26
N ILE A 456 -10.95 25.64 5.46
CA ILE A 456 -9.98 24.54 5.36
C ILE A 456 -10.30 23.45 6.40
N SER A 457 -10.54 23.82 7.65
CA SER A 457 -10.90 22.85 8.69
C SER A 457 -12.21 22.12 8.39
N LYS A 458 -13.20 22.79 7.79
CA LYS A 458 -14.45 22.16 7.35
C LYS A 458 -14.22 21.14 6.23
N GLU A 459 -13.44 21.51 5.21
CA GLU A 459 -13.11 20.64 4.06
C GLU A 459 -12.27 19.41 4.48
N ILE A 460 -11.45 19.53 5.54
CA ILE A 460 -10.69 18.41 6.11
C ILE A 460 -11.61 17.45 6.89
N ASN A 461 -12.58 17.98 7.65
CA ASN A 461 -13.48 17.14 8.45
C ASN A 461 -14.58 16.44 7.63
N GLU A 462 -14.86 16.93 6.41
CA GLU A 462 -15.84 16.34 5.49
C GLU A 462 -15.23 15.28 4.56
N LYS A 463 -13.91 15.11 4.55
CA LYS A 463 -13.17 14.07 3.83
C LYS A 463 -12.77 12.95 4.78
#